data_AF-A0A370I0Z8-F1
#
_entry.id   AF-A0A370I0Z8-F1
#
_cell.length_a   1.000
_cell.length_b   1.000
_cell.length_c   1.000
_cell.angle_alpha   90.00
_cell.angle_beta   90.00
_cell.angle_gamma   90.00
#
_symmetry.space_group_name_H-M   'P 1'
#
loop_
_entity.id
_entity.type
_entity.pdbx_description
1 polymer ?
#
loop_
_entity_poly.entity_id
_entity_poly.type
_entity_poly.pdbx_seq_one_letter_code
_entity_poly.pdbx_strand_id
1 'polypeptide(L)'
;MRAEQIDPIWDRLIDQLNWYSAKGTTAQRAYKRVKLGQIVVGAVVPVVALSAPAVVTAVLAAAVVVAEGAQQLFQWQTNWVSYRATAEALKHEQFLYLAEAGPYRNADRRAVLAERIENLVSRENVGWIDVNAEKSESD
;
A
#
# COMPACT_ATOMS: atom_id res chain seq x y z
N MET A 1 -21.22 2.76 37.32
CA MET A 1 -20.73 1.88 36.25
C MET A 1 -19.80 2.71 35.38
N ARG A 2 -18.48 2.56 35.56
CA ARG A 2 -17.51 3.23 34.68
C ARG A 2 -17.61 2.53 33.34
N ALA A 3 -17.97 3.24 32.28
CA ALA A 3 -17.79 2.73 30.93
C ALA A 3 -16.36 2.20 30.84
N GLU A 4 -16.17 0.99 30.32
CA GLU A 4 -14.86 0.50 29.92
C GLU A 4 -14.31 1.54 28.94
N GLN A 5 -13.40 2.38 29.46
CA GLN A 5 -12.77 3.42 28.67
C GLN A 5 -11.81 2.66 27.77
N ILE A 6 -12.24 2.40 26.53
CA ILE A 6 -11.42 1.71 25.54
C ILE A 6 -10.12 2.48 25.43
N ASP A 7 -9.00 1.77 25.58
CA ASP A 7 -7.68 2.37 25.61
C ASP A 7 -7.44 3.11 24.28
N PRO A 8 -7.33 4.45 24.27
CA PRO A 8 -7.28 5.23 23.03
C PRO A 8 -6.07 4.86 22.16
N ILE A 9 -4.99 4.34 22.77
CA ILE A 9 -3.81 3.87 22.06
C ILE A 9 -4.10 2.55 21.34
N TRP A 10 -4.89 1.69 21.98
CA TRP A 10 -5.33 0.43 21.38
C TRP A 10 -6.30 0.67 20.22
N ASP A 11 -7.25 1.59 20.38
CA ASP A 11 -8.15 1.97 19.29
C ASP A 11 -7.39 2.54 18.10
N ARG A 12 -6.41 3.42 18.35
CA ARG A 12 -5.50 3.95 17.33
C ARG A 12 -4.77 2.82 16.60
N LEU A 13 -4.23 1.84 17.31
CA LEU A 13 -3.53 0.69 16.73
C LEU A 13 -4.44 -0.11 15.79
N ILE A 14 -5.64 -0.46 16.25
CA ILE A 14 -6.59 -1.28 15.49
C ILE A 14 -7.10 -0.52 14.26
N ASP A 15 -7.43 0.77 14.42
CA ASP A 15 -7.85 1.63 13.31
C ASP A 15 -6.76 1.69 12.22
N GLN A 16 -5.51 1.96 12.60
CA GLN A 16 -4.40 2.01 11.65
C GLN A 16 -4.16 0.66 10.98
N LEU A 17 -4.16 -0.42 11.75
CA LEU A 17 -3.99 -1.77 11.22
C LEU A 17 -5.06 -2.11 10.17
N ASN A 18 -6.33 -1.81 10.47
CA ASN A 18 -7.45 -2.04 9.56
C ASN A 18 -7.34 -1.18 8.30
N TRP A 19 -7.00 0.10 8.46
CA TRP A 19 -6.83 1.02 7.35
C TRP A 19 -5.72 0.55 6.40
N TYR A 20 -4.52 0.25 6.91
CA TYR A 20 -3.40 -0.21 6.09
C TYR A 20 -3.69 -1.55 5.42
N SER A 21 -4.34 -2.49 6.11
CA SER A 21 -4.74 -3.77 5.52
C SER A 21 -5.73 -3.62 4.36
N ALA A 22 -6.77 -2.80 4.56
CA ALA A 22 -7.80 -2.55 3.56
C ALA A 22 -7.23 -1.77 2.35
N LYS A 23 -6.42 -0.74 2.61
CA LYS A 23 -5.77 0.07 1.58
C LYS A 23 -4.79 -0.75 0.76
N GLY A 24 -3.95 -1.57 1.41
CA GLY A 24 -3.03 -2.50 0.76
C GLY A 24 -3.74 -3.50 -0.14
N THR A 25 -4.87 -4.06 0.32
CA THR A 25 -5.70 -4.97 -0.49
C THR A 25 -6.28 -4.28 -1.72
N THR A 26 -6.73 -3.04 -1.57
CA THR A 26 -7.30 -2.26 -2.68
C THR A 26 -6.25 -1.94 -3.74
N ALA A 27 -5.05 -1.49 -3.33
CA ALA A 27 -3.93 -1.25 -4.23
C ALA A 27 -3.50 -2.53 -4.97
N GLN A 28 -3.43 -3.66 -4.24
CA GLN A 28 -3.10 -4.95 -4.84
C GLN A 28 -4.12 -5.37 -5.91
N ARG A 29 -5.42 -5.20 -5.64
CA ARG A 29 -6.49 -5.55 -6.59
C ARG A 29 -6.44 -4.64 -7.83
N ALA A 30 -6.22 -3.34 -7.66
CA ALA A 30 -6.08 -2.40 -8.76
C ALA A 30 -4.90 -2.79 -9.66
N TYR A 31 -3.72 -3.01 -9.07
CA TYR A 31 -2.53 -3.47 -9.78
C TYR A 31 -2.79 -4.74 -10.59
N LYS A 32 -3.30 -5.80 -9.94
CA LYS A 32 -3.55 -7.09 -10.59
C LYS A 32 -4.56 -6.99 -11.74
N ARG A 33 -5.62 -6.20 -11.59
CA ARG A 33 -6.63 -6.03 -12.65
C ARG A 33 -6.04 -5.35 -13.88
N VAL A 34 -5.31 -4.25 -13.69
CA VAL A 34 -4.68 -3.53 -14.81
C VAL A 34 -3.61 -4.40 -15.46
N LYS A 35 -2.76 -5.06 -14.67
CA LYS A 35 -1.68 -5.90 -15.20
C LYS A 35 -2.21 -7.10 -15.99
N LEU A 36 -3.27 -7.74 -15.48
CA LEU A 36 -3.93 -8.83 -16.19
C LEU A 36 -4.54 -8.35 -17.51
N GLY A 37 -5.20 -7.19 -17.52
CA GLY A 37 -5.73 -6.59 -18.74
C GLY A 37 -4.64 -6.34 -19.79
N GLN A 38 -3.49 -5.80 -19.38
CA GLN A 38 -2.35 -5.57 -20.27
C GLN A 38 -1.79 -6.88 -20.84
N ILE A 39 -1.66 -7.93 -20.02
CA ILE A 39 -1.19 -9.24 -20.47
C ILE A 39 -2.16 -9.82 -21.51
N VAL A 40 -3.47 -9.75 -21.26
CA VAL A 40 -4.49 -10.24 -22.20
C VAL A 40 -4.44 -9.47 -23.52
N VAL A 41 -4.43 -8.14 -23.46
CA VAL A 41 -4.35 -7.31 -24.67
C VAL A 41 -3.06 -7.61 -25.43
N GLY A 42 -1.91 -7.61 -24.74
CA GLY A 42 -0.61 -7.87 -25.34
C GLY A 42 -0.52 -9.25 -26.02
N ALA A 43 -1.15 -10.28 -25.45
CA ALA A 43 -1.22 -11.61 -26.05
C ALA A 43 -2.11 -11.65 -27.29
N VAL A 44 -3.16 -10.82 -27.35
CA VAL A 44 -4.14 -10.78 -28.44
C VAL A 44 -3.67 -9.92 -29.62
N VAL A 45 -2.84 -8.89 -29.39
CA VAL A 45 -2.37 -7.98 -30.45
C VAL A 45 -1.78 -8.72 -31.67
N PRO A 46 -0.87 -9.70 -31.53
CA PRO A 46 -0.30 -10.41 -32.68
C PRO A 46 -1.35 -11.17 -33.50
N VAL A 47 -2.34 -11.78 -32.84
CA VAL A 47 -3.42 -12.52 -33.51
C VAL A 47 -4.32 -11.57 -34.30
N VAL A 48 -4.68 -10.44 -33.70
CA VAL A 48 -5.50 -9.40 -34.34
C VAL A 48 -4.74 -8.77 -35.51
N ALA A 49 -3.43 -8.62 -35.42
CA ALA A 49 -2.60 -8.06 -36.49
C ALA A 49 -2.59 -8.88 -37.78
N LEU A 50 -2.97 -10.17 -37.75
CA LEU A 50 -3.03 -11.01 -38.94
C LEU A 50 -4.22 -10.70 -39.85
N SER A 51 -5.30 -10.10 -39.32
CA SER A 51 -6.57 -9.99 -40.05
C SER A 51 -7.33 -8.68 -39.84
N ALA A 52 -6.99 -7.89 -38.82
CA ALA A 52 -7.66 -6.63 -38.52
C ALA A 52 -6.95 -5.42 -39.15
N PRO A 53 -7.67 -4.30 -39.37
CA PRO A 53 -7.06 -3.04 -39.81
C PRO A 53 -5.98 -2.55 -38.83
N ALA A 54 -4.91 -1.96 -39.37
CA ALA A 54 -3.78 -1.44 -38.57
C ALA A 54 -4.19 -0.44 -37.47
N VAL A 55 -5.29 0.28 -37.67
CA VAL A 55 -5.83 1.20 -36.65
C VAL A 55 -6.23 0.45 -35.37
N VAL A 56 -6.78 -0.77 -35.49
CA VAL A 56 -7.21 -1.56 -34.32
C VAL A 56 -6.01 -1.97 -33.48
N THR A 57 -4.96 -2.49 -34.11
CA THR A 57 -3.73 -2.89 -33.39
C THR A 57 -3.01 -1.69 -32.78
N ALA A 58 -3.00 -0.54 -33.47
CA ALA A 58 -2.44 0.70 -32.94
C ALA A 58 -3.19 1.19 -31.70
N VAL A 59 -4.53 1.14 -31.70
CA VAL A 59 -5.35 1.52 -30.53
C VAL A 59 -5.11 0.58 -29.34
N LEU A 60 -5.04 -0.74 -29.58
CA LEU A 60 -4.74 -1.71 -28.52
C LEU A 60 -3.37 -1.48 -27.91
N ALA A 61 -2.35 -1.23 -28.73
CA ALA A 61 -1.01 -0.91 -28.25
C ALA A 61 -0.99 0.39 -27.43
N ALA A 62 -1.65 1.45 -27.91
CA ALA A 62 -1.77 2.71 -27.19
C ALA A 62 -2.45 2.55 -25.83
N ALA A 63 -3.51 1.74 -25.75
CA ALA A 63 -4.21 1.45 -24.49
C ALA A 63 -3.29 0.76 -23.46
N VAL A 64 -2.41 -0.15 -23.89
CA VAL A 64 -1.42 -0.79 -23.00
C VAL A 64 -0.44 0.24 -22.45
N VAL A 65 0.05 1.16 -23.29
CA VAL A 65 0.98 2.24 -22.87
C VAL A 65 0.31 3.16 -21.85
N VAL A 66 -0.93 3.59 -22.09
CA VAL A 66 -1.70 4.40 -21.14
C VAL A 66 -1.88 3.66 -19.81
N ALA A 67 -2.17 2.36 -19.86
CA ALA A 67 -2.30 1.54 -18.66
C ALA A 67 -0.97 1.40 -17.89
N GLU A 68 0.17 1.26 -18.57
CA GLU A 68 1.49 1.23 -17.92
C GLU A 68 1.80 2.60 -17.29
N GLY A 69 1.52 3.69 -17.98
CA GLY A 69 1.66 5.04 -17.45
C GLY A 69 0.81 5.25 -16.19
N ALA A 70 -0.44 4.76 -16.19
CA ALA A 70 -1.28 4.79 -15.00
C ALA A 70 -0.70 3.95 -13.84
N GLN A 71 -0.16 2.76 -14.11
CA GLN A 71 0.49 1.94 -13.07
C GLN A 71 1.68 2.65 -12.44
N GLN A 72 2.53 3.30 -13.25
CA GLN A 72 3.68 4.06 -12.78
C GLN A 72 3.25 5.31 -12.00
N LEU A 73 2.24 6.04 -12.49
CA LEU A 73 1.74 7.25 -11.85
C LEU A 73 1.11 6.96 -10.48
N PHE A 74 0.30 5.91 -10.38
CA PHE A 74 -0.41 5.57 -9.14
C PHE A 74 0.40 4.67 -8.20
N GLN A 75 1.56 4.17 -8.65
CA GLN A 75 2.48 3.37 -7.83
C GLN A 75 1.80 2.20 -7.09
N TRP A 76 0.75 1.59 -7.68
CA TRP A 76 -0.10 0.62 -6.95
C TRP A 76 0.68 -0.56 -6.37
N GLN A 77 1.75 -0.98 -7.06
CA GLN A 77 2.65 -2.04 -6.60
C GLN A 77 3.37 -1.62 -5.31
N THR A 78 4.06 -0.48 -5.35
CA THR A 78 4.80 0.09 -4.23
C THR A 78 3.87 0.31 -3.03
N ASN A 79 2.71 0.91 -3.27
CA ASN A 79 1.73 1.22 -2.23
C ASN A 79 1.22 -0.05 -1.54
N TRP A 80 0.87 -1.08 -2.33
CA TRP A 80 0.45 -2.37 -1.78
C TRP A 80 1.53 -2.97 -0.88
N VAL A 81 2.79 -2.98 -1.33
CA VAL A 81 3.91 -3.55 -0.56
C VAL A 81 4.15 -2.75 0.73
N SER A 82 4.21 -1.42 0.63
CA SER A 82 4.43 -0.54 1.79
C SER A 82 3.33 -0.69 2.83
N TYR A 83 2.06 -0.60 2.42
CA TYR A 83 0.92 -0.74 3.34
C TYR A 83 0.89 -2.13 4.01
N ARG A 84 1.28 -3.19 3.31
CA ARG A 84 1.39 -4.51 3.94
C ARG A 84 2.54 -4.59 4.93
N ALA A 85 3.70 -4.03 4.61
CA ALA A 85 4.84 -4.00 5.53
C ALA A 85 4.46 -3.25 6.82
N THR A 86 3.84 -2.08 6.70
CA THR A 86 3.37 -1.29 7.85
C THR A 86 2.29 -2.02 8.64
N ALA A 87 1.33 -2.67 7.98
CA ALA A 87 0.33 -3.50 8.67
C ALA A 87 0.95 -4.68 9.44
N GLU A 88 1.93 -5.39 8.87
CA GLU A 88 2.63 -6.48 9.56
C GLU A 88 3.47 -5.97 10.74
N ALA A 89 4.10 -4.79 10.61
CA ALA A 89 4.81 -4.17 11.71
C ALA A 89 3.86 -3.78 12.87
N LEU A 90 2.68 -3.23 12.56
CA LEU A 90 1.65 -2.93 13.57
C LEU A 90 1.15 -4.20 14.26
N LYS A 91 0.92 -5.30 13.53
CA LYS A 91 0.56 -6.60 14.13
C LYS A 91 1.67 -7.14 15.03
N HIS A 92 2.92 -6.94 14.65
CA HIS A 92 4.06 -7.35 15.47
C HIS A 92 4.08 -6.61 16.81
N GLU A 93 3.91 -5.28 16.80
CA GLU A 93 3.81 -4.48 18.02
C GLU A 93 2.57 -4.87 18.85
N GLN A 94 1.44 -5.14 18.19
CA GLN A 94 0.23 -5.67 18.85
C GLN A 94 0.52 -6.98 19.62
N PHE A 95 1.19 -7.93 18.96
CA PHE A 95 1.52 -9.22 19.56
C PHE A 95 2.48 -9.07 20.74
N LEU A 96 3.55 -8.29 20.58
CA LEU A 96 4.52 -8.04 21.66
C LEU A 96 3.87 -7.32 22.85
N TYR A 97 2.99 -6.35 22.60
CA TYR A 97 2.26 -5.64 23.63
C TYR A 97 1.36 -6.60 24.43
N LEU A 98 0.59 -7.46 23.75
CA LEU A 98 -0.29 -8.44 24.41
C LEU A 98 0.49 -9.54 25.15
N ALA A 99 1.61 -9.98 24.60
CA ALA A 99 2.47 -11.00 25.21
C ALA A 99 3.35 -10.46 26.35
N GLU A 100 3.27 -9.15 26.63
CA GLU A 100 4.12 -8.45 27.61
C GLU A 100 5.62 -8.73 27.36
N ALA A 101 6.00 -8.80 26.09
CA ALA A 101 7.31 -9.24 25.65
C ALA A 101 8.17 -8.08 25.13
N GLY A 102 9.48 -8.30 25.09
CA GLY A 102 10.43 -7.34 24.54
C GLY A 102 10.36 -5.97 25.25
N PRO A 103 10.18 -4.85 24.51
CA PRO A 103 10.08 -3.50 25.10
C PRO A 103 8.95 -3.34 26.11
N TYR A 104 7.96 -4.25 26.10
CA TYR A 104 6.77 -4.17 26.94
C TYR A 104 6.89 -4.94 28.27
N ARG A 105 8.05 -5.52 28.60
CA ARG A 105 8.23 -6.29 29.85
C ARG A 105 8.23 -5.45 31.11
N ASN A 106 8.91 -4.31 31.11
CA ASN A 106 9.22 -3.52 32.31
C ASN A 106 9.05 -2.01 32.11
N ALA A 107 8.49 -1.58 30.98
CA ALA A 107 8.34 -0.16 30.63
C ALA A 107 6.93 0.36 30.91
N ASP A 108 6.73 1.67 30.79
CA ASP A 108 5.40 2.25 30.55
C ASP A 108 4.92 1.78 29.16
N ARG A 109 4.32 0.58 29.14
CA ARG A 109 3.96 -0.15 27.93
C ARG A 109 3.09 0.67 26.99
N ARG A 110 2.22 1.51 27.57
CA ARG A 110 1.30 2.38 26.82
C ARG A 110 2.06 3.47 26.09
N ALA A 111 2.94 4.19 26.79
CA ALA A 111 3.78 5.22 26.17
C ALA A 111 4.64 4.63 25.04
N VAL A 112 5.29 3.49 25.30
CA VAL A 112 6.12 2.79 24.30
C VAL A 112 5.30 2.36 23.08
N LEU A 113 4.07 1.87 23.28
CA LEU A 113 3.18 1.49 22.19
C LEU A 113 2.79 2.71 21.35
N ALA A 114 2.40 3.82 21.98
CA ALA A 114 2.03 5.04 21.28
C ALA A 114 3.20 5.57 20.42
N GLU A 115 4.40 5.65 20.98
CA GLU A 115 5.60 6.08 20.25
C GLU A 115 5.91 5.16 19.07
N ARG A 116 5.79 3.84 19.23
CA ARG A 116 6.07 2.87 18.16
C ARG A 116 5.03 2.95 17.04
N ILE A 117 3.74 3.09 17.37
CA ILE A 117 2.67 3.29 16.38
C ILE A 117 2.93 4.55 15.57
N GLU A 118 3.17 5.69 16.23
CA GLU A 118 3.38 6.96 15.52
C GLU A 118 4.68 6.97 14.72
N ASN A 119 5.73 6.29 15.19
CA ASN A 119 6.95 6.07 14.40
C ASN A 119 6.70 5.23 13.14
N LEU A 120 5.87 4.19 13.20
CA LEU A 120 5.52 3.38 12.02
C LEU A 120 4.68 4.19 11.02
N VAL A 121 3.68 4.92 11.51
CA VAL A 121 2.80 5.75 10.68
C VAL A 121 3.56 6.91 10.03
N SER A 122 4.43 7.58 10.78
CA SER A 122 5.23 8.71 10.26
C SER A 122 6.24 8.26 9.20
N ARG A 123 6.92 7.13 9.38
CA ARG A 123 7.87 6.60 8.37
C ARG A 123 7.19 6.32 7.03
N GLU A 124 5.97 5.77 7.07
CA GLU A 124 5.18 5.61 5.86
C GLU A 124 4.91 6.97 5.19
N ASN A 125 4.51 7.98 5.98
CA ASN A 125 4.15 9.29 5.43
C ASN A 125 5.35 10.08 4.88
N VAL A 126 6.54 9.92 5.46
CA VAL A 126 7.79 10.55 4.98
C VAL A 126 8.24 9.93 3.65
N GLY A 127 8.03 8.63 3.45
CA GLY A 127 8.29 7.98 2.16
C GLY A 127 7.52 8.59 0.97
N TRP A 128 6.41 9.30 1.24
CA TRP A 128 5.64 10.04 0.24
C TRP A 128 6.15 11.47 -0.01
N ILE A 129 6.85 12.07 0.96
CA ILE A 129 7.39 13.43 0.86
C ILE A 129 8.71 13.41 0.07
N ASP A 130 9.59 12.43 0.34
CA ASP A 130 10.87 12.33 -0.37
C ASP A 130 10.70 11.98 -1.86
N VAL A 131 9.72 11.13 -2.20
CA VAL A 131 9.36 10.82 -3.61
C VAL A 131 8.84 12.04 -4.37
N ASN A 132 8.30 13.05 -3.67
CA ASN A 132 7.86 14.30 -4.28
C ASN A 132 8.97 15.37 -4.27
N ALA A 133 9.91 15.33 -3.32
CA ALA A 133 11.02 16.27 -3.23
C ALA A 133 12.07 16.04 -4.33
N GLU A 134 12.47 14.79 -4.59
CA GLU A 134 13.44 14.47 -5.66
C GLU A 134 12.94 14.84 -7.06
N LYS A 135 11.61 14.86 -7.27
CA LYS A 135 10.99 15.23 -8.54
C LYS A 135 10.98 16.75 -8.80
N SER A 136 11.21 17.56 -7.76
CA SER A 136 11.26 19.02 -7.86
C SER A 136 12.67 19.59 -8.01
N GLU A 137 13.70 18.77 -7.80
CA GLU A 137 15.11 19.17 -7.84
C GLU A 137 15.82 18.74 -9.15
N SER A 138 15.07 18.13 -10.07
CA SER A 138 15.54 17.67 -11.39
C SER A 138 14.85 18.38 -12.58
N ASP A 139 14.23 19.53 -12.32
CA ASP A 139 13.82 20.55 -13.32
C ASP A 139 14.69 21.81 -13.18
#